data_AF-A0A850SAC2-F1
#
_entry.id   AF-A0A850SAC2-F1
#
_cell.length_a   1.000
_cell.length_b   1.000
_cell.length_c   1.000
_cell.angle_alpha   90.00
_cell.angle_beta   90.00
_cell.angle_gamma   90.00
#
_symmetry.space_group_name_H-M   'P 1'
#
loop_
_entity.id
_entity.type
_entity.pdbx_description
1 polymer ?
#
loop_
_entity_poly.entity_id
_entity_poly.type
_entity_poly.pdbx_seq_one_letter_code
_entity_poly.pdbx_strand_id
1 'polypeptide(L)'
;MSRCAAFLGLIAAALAGPAGALPPEPSGAKADVAVTMIWKSVTKSKVEDFDGVHIHTTTIDQTTTLTCPVESYGPEASSYIDRFTDPSAPARPQVGGGPDVAEIQKKFEACKKSGKSEMACAMEMAEAMGDLPSDGADSGPARFSIFYSEACDGRMVAKNSLISEHSGGGKRQILTRSEGEGPLDDPEANVVVETDLEGSRTRYLFITPVALSVPRTDPGADGRFDRLQAIPETPVIVGPMPGPAKSGSFRKDIPGGYYEINWTFQRRR
;
A
#
# COMPACT_ATOMS: atom_id res chain seq x y z
N MET A 1 44.77 54.28 14.78
CA MET A 1 43.49 55.01 14.70
C MET A 1 42.53 54.20 13.84
N SER A 2 41.32 53.89 14.35
CA SER A 2 40.06 53.66 13.60
C SER A 2 40.02 52.51 12.55
N ARG A 3 39.10 51.54 12.52
CA ARG A 3 37.75 51.35 13.11
C ARG A 3 37.43 49.84 13.19
N CYS A 4 36.82 49.40 14.29
CA CYS A 4 36.05 48.15 14.32
C CYS A 4 34.63 48.42 13.82
N ALA A 5 34.17 47.66 12.81
CA ALA A 5 32.77 47.66 12.38
C ALA A 5 32.06 46.47 13.03
N ALA A 6 31.09 46.76 13.89
CA ALA A 6 30.18 45.78 14.47
C ALA A 6 29.11 45.39 13.43
N PHE A 7 29.06 44.11 13.06
CA PHE A 7 27.96 43.54 12.30
C PHE A 7 26.83 43.20 13.26
N LEU A 8 25.80 44.05 13.27
CA LEU A 8 24.48 43.73 13.82
C LEU A 8 23.81 42.74 12.86
N GLY A 9 23.89 41.46 13.20
CA GLY A 9 23.11 40.42 12.53
C GLY A 9 21.62 40.64 12.82
N LEU A 10 20.87 41.01 11.78
CA LEU A 10 19.42 40.95 11.76
C LEU A 10 19.00 39.50 12.07
N ILE A 11 18.37 39.30 13.22
CA ILE A 11 17.59 38.09 13.48
C ILE A 11 16.32 38.24 12.64
N ALA A 12 16.31 37.61 11.46
CA ALA A 12 15.10 37.43 10.68
C ALA A 12 14.20 36.46 11.47
N ALA A 13 13.25 37.02 12.21
CA ALA A 13 12.11 36.28 12.74
C ALA A 13 11.33 35.72 11.55
N ALA A 14 11.50 34.42 11.27
CA ALA A 14 10.62 33.70 10.37
C ALA A 14 9.22 33.76 10.99
N LEU A 15 8.36 34.57 10.38
CA LEU A 15 6.92 34.59 10.62
C LEU A 15 6.38 33.19 10.32
N ALA A 16 6.25 32.38 11.37
CA ALA A 16 5.35 31.25 11.37
C ALA A 16 3.93 31.82 11.29
N GLY A 17 3.46 32.07 10.06
CA GLY A 17 2.06 32.33 9.80
C GLY A 17 1.21 31.19 10.34
N PRO A 18 -0.09 31.43 10.63
CA PRO A 18 -1.00 30.35 11.00
C PRO A 18 -0.85 29.23 9.96
N ALA A 19 -0.75 27.98 10.41
CA ALA A 19 -0.71 26.81 9.55
C ALA A 19 -1.97 26.81 8.68
N GLY A 20 -1.89 27.47 7.52
CA GLY A 20 -2.99 27.63 6.60
C GLY A 20 -3.35 26.27 6.06
N ALA A 21 -4.66 26.01 5.93
CA ALA A 21 -5.16 24.82 5.30
C ALA A 21 -4.43 24.60 3.95
N LEU A 22 -4.05 23.36 3.67
CA LEU A 22 -3.41 23.03 2.40
C LEU A 22 -4.40 23.28 1.25
N PRO A 23 -3.92 23.76 0.09
CA PRO A 23 -4.79 23.90 -1.06
C PRO A 23 -5.30 22.51 -1.51
N PRO A 24 -6.57 22.38 -1.91
CA PRO A 24 -7.07 21.14 -2.49
C PRO A 24 -6.36 20.84 -3.81
N GLU A 25 -6.15 19.55 -4.11
CA GLU A 25 -5.66 19.15 -5.42
C GLU A 25 -6.84 19.19 -6.42
N PRO A 26 -6.60 19.66 -7.66
CA PRO A 26 -7.65 19.67 -8.66
C PRO A 26 -8.02 18.24 -9.07
N SER A 27 -9.29 18.03 -9.42
CA SER A 27 -9.72 16.78 -10.04
C SER A 27 -8.95 16.54 -11.34
N GLY A 28 -8.53 15.30 -11.55
CA GLY A 28 -7.65 14.88 -12.65
C GLY A 28 -6.16 15.13 -12.40
N ALA A 29 -5.75 15.65 -11.23
CA ALA A 29 -4.33 15.77 -10.90
C ALA A 29 -3.69 14.38 -10.84
N LYS A 30 -2.54 14.20 -11.51
CA LYS A 30 -1.86 12.91 -11.61
C LYS A 30 -0.54 12.92 -10.84
N ALA A 31 -0.19 11.79 -10.25
CA ALA A 31 1.10 11.55 -9.64
C ALA A 31 1.54 10.09 -9.86
N ASP A 32 2.80 9.82 -9.58
CA ASP A 32 3.35 8.47 -9.48
C ASP A 32 3.77 8.20 -8.05
N VAL A 33 3.43 7.01 -7.56
CA VAL A 33 3.93 6.47 -6.30
C VAL A 33 4.76 5.24 -6.58
N ALA A 34 6.09 5.39 -6.54
CA ALA A 34 7.01 4.27 -6.61
C ALA A 34 7.24 3.73 -5.19
N VAL A 35 6.94 2.44 -4.95
CA VAL A 35 7.05 1.80 -3.64
C VAL A 35 8.05 0.64 -3.71
N THR A 36 8.89 0.53 -2.69
CA THR A 36 9.75 -0.62 -2.43
C THR A 36 9.41 -1.20 -1.06
N MET A 37 8.92 -2.43 -1.05
CA MET A 37 8.62 -3.19 0.16
C MET A 37 9.72 -4.23 0.39
N ILE A 38 10.26 -4.29 1.60
CA ILE A 38 11.31 -5.25 1.99
C ILE A 38 10.79 -6.07 3.15
N TRP A 39 10.89 -7.38 3.08
CA TRP A 39 10.60 -8.28 4.20
C TRP A 39 11.78 -9.20 4.44
N LYS A 40 12.39 -9.07 5.63
CA LYS A 40 13.46 -9.95 6.09
C LYS A 40 13.10 -10.55 7.43
N SER A 41 13.01 -11.88 7.52
CA SER A 41 12.84 -12.56 8.80
C SER A 41 13.45 -13.95 8.83
N VAL A 42 13.91 -14.37 10.01
CA VAL A 42 14.30 -15.74 10.31
C VAL A 42 13.55 -16.18 11.56
N THR A 43 12.63 -17.13 11.39
CA THR A 43 11.87 -17.70 12.49
C THR A 43 12.23 -19.17 12.68
N LYS A 44 12.24 -19.61 13.94
CA LYS A 44 12.42 -21.00 14.30
C LYS A 44 11.16 -21.48 15.02
N SER A 45 10.60 -22.59 14.58
CA SER A 45 9.50 -23.26 15.26
C SER A 45 9.88 -24.70 15.59
N LYS A 46 9.40 -25.18 16.74
CA LYS A 46 9.50 -26.58 17.12
C LYS A 46 8.23 -27.28 16.63
N VAL A 47 8.40 -28.34 15.87
CA VAL A 47 7.32 -29.21 15.40
C VAL A 47 7.57 -30.58 15.99
N GLU A 48 6.58 -31.15 16.65
CA GLU A 48 6.63 -32.52 17.16
C GLU A 48 5.72 -33.37 16.27
N ASP A 49 6.29 -34.42 15.69
CA ASP A 49 5.56 -35.37 14.85
C ASP A 49 5.89 -36.82 15.29
N PHE A 50 5.49 -37.80 14.49
CA PHE A 50 5.73 -39.22 14.80
C PHE A 50 7.23 -39.60 14.75
N ASP A 51 8.03 -38.90 13.93
CA ASP A 51 9.44 -39.20 13.73
C ASP A 51 10.34 -38.46 14.74
N GLY A 52 9.77 -37.52 15.49
CA GLY A 52 10.37 -36.94 16.68
C GLY A 52 10.16 -35.44 16.77
N VAL A 53 11.20 -34.74 17.24
CA VAL A 53 11.18 -33.29 17.37
C VAL A 53 11.98 -32.69 16.22
N HIS A 54 11.31 -31.84 15.44
CA HIS A 54 11.87 -31.11 14.33
C HIS A 54 11.95 -29.62 14.65
N ILE A 55 13.07 -29.00 14.29
CA ILE A 55 13.22 -27.54 14.30
C ILE A 55 13.07 -27.07 12.86
N HIS A 56 11.98 -26.35 12.61
CA HIS A 56 11.75 -25.68 11.34
C HIS A 56 12.36 -24.29 11.40
N THR A 57 13.28 -24.01 10.50
CA THR A 57 13.82 -22.67 10.28
C THR A 57 13.23 -22.12 8.99
N THR A 58 12.40 -21.08 9.13
CA THR A 58 11.87 -20.31 8.00
C THR A 58 12.74 -19.07 7.82
N THR A 59 13.25 -18.86 6.62
CA THR A 59 13.95 -17.64 6.22
C THR A 59 13.16 -16.98 5.11
N ILE A 60 12.86 -15.70 5.31
CA ILE A 60 12.21 -14.83 4.33
C ILE A 60 13.19 -13.70 4.01
N ASP A 61 13.47 -13.51 2.73
CA ASP A 61 14.23 -12.38 2.20
C ASP A 61 13.57 -11.98 0.88
N GLN A 62 12.72 -10.97 0.95
CA GLN A 62 11.92 -10.51 -0.18
C GLN A 62 12.10 -9.02 -0.39
N THR A 63 12.13 -8.62 -1.65
CA THR A 63 12.07 -7.21 -2.06
C THR A 63 11.06 -7.11 -3.19
N THR A 64 10.06 -6.27 -2.99
CA THR A 64 9.00 -6.00 -3.96
C THR A 64 9.05 -4.55 -4.39
N THR A 65 9.10 -4.31 -5.69
CA THR A 65 9.07 -2.96 -6.26
C THR A 65 7.81 -2.80 -7.09
N LEU A 66 7.06 -1.74 -6.86
CA LEU A 66 5.85 -1.41 -7.59
C LEU A 66 5.79 0.08 -7.93
N THR A 67 5.17 0.40 -9.05
CA THR A 67 4.87 1.78 -9.47
C THR A 67 3.37 1.89 -9.66
N CYS A 68 2.76 2.78 -8.89
CA CYS A 68 1.33 3.06 -8.95
C CYS A 68 1.12 4.46 -9.51
N PRO A 69 0.69 4.62 -10.78
CA PRO A 69 0.05 5.86 -11.18
C PRO A 69 -1.15 6.12 -10.28
N VAL A 70 -1.26 7.34 -9.77
CA VAL A 70 -2.38 7.77 -8.94
C VAL A 70 -3.02 9.03 -9.51
N GLU A 71 -4.34 9.13 -9.35
CA GLU A 71 -5.13 10.26 -9.81
C GLU A 71 -5.99 10.80 -8.68
N SER A 72 -6.08 12.13 -8.58
CA SER A 72 -6.98 12.79 -7.65
C SER A 72 -8.34 13.01 -8.29
N TYR A 73 -9.40 12.72 -7.55
CA TYR A 73 -10.77 12.97 -7.97
C TYR A 73 -11.30 14.31 -7.44
N GLY A 74 -10.40 15.14 -6.89
CA GLY A 74 -10.73 16.42 -6.27
C GLY A 74 -10.92 16.29 -4.75
N PRO A 75 -11.39 17.38 -4.11
CA PRO A 75 -11.59 17.38 -2.67
C PRO A 75 -12.82 16.59 -2.25
N GLU A 76 -12.70 15.83 -1.17
CA GLU A 76 -13.76 15.05 -0.54
C GLU A 76 -14.09 15.58 0.86
N ALA A 77 -15.35 15.47 1.27
CA ALA A 77 -15.78 15.86 2.62
C ALA A 77 -15.38 14.83 3.71
N SER A 78 -14.99 13.63 3.32
CA SER A 78 -14.81 12.47 4.19
C SER A 78 -13.50 11.75 3.94
N SER A 79 -12.93 11.15 4.99
CA SER A 79 -11.75 10.30 4.87
C SER A 79 -12.14 8.98 4.19
N TYR A 80 -11.37 8.61 3.18
CA TYR A 80 -11.42 7.28 2.58
C TYR A 80 -10.80 6.25 3.52
N ILE A 81 -9.63 6.55 4.09
CA ILE A 81 -8.88 5.60 4.91
C ILE A 81 -9.68 5.22 6.17
N ASP A 82 -10.34 6.17 6.82
CA ASP A 82 -11.14 5.89 8.01
C ASP A 82 -12.32 4.95 7.67
N ARG A 83 -13.02 5.19 6.55
CA ARG A 83 -14.09 4.32 6.05
C ARG A 83 -13.59 2.92 5.67
N PHE A 84 -12.39 2.83 5.11
CA PHE A 84 -11.77 1.54 4.76
C PHE A 84 -11.48 0.69 6.01
N THR A 85 -11.11 1.34 7.12
CA THR A 85 -10.76 0.66 8.37
C THR A 85 -11.92 0.41 9.32
N ASP A 86 -13.05 1.07 9.12
CA ASP A 86 -14.20 0.95 10.02
C ASP A 86 -15.10 -0.23 9.59
N PRO A 87 -15.15 -1.34 10.35
CA PRO A 87 -16.02 -2.47 10.06
C PRO A 87 -17.51 -2.13 10.22
N SER A 88 -17.84 -1.01 10.88
CA SER A 88 -19.19 -0.49 11.05
C SER A 88 -19.55 0.60 10.04
N ALA A 89 -18.58 1.09 9.26
CA ALA A 89 -18.90 1.88 8.08
C ALA A 89 -19.83 1.04 7.21
N PRO A 90 -20.92 1.61 6.67
CA PRO A 90 -21.77 0.87 5.76
C PRO A 90 -20.86 0.25 4.69
N ALA A 91 -20.90 -1.08 4.56
CA ALA A 91 -20.22 -1.77 3.48
C ALA A 91 -20.46 -0.95 2.22
N ARG A 92 -19.36 -0.57 1.51
CA ARG A 92 -19.33 0.24 0.28
C ARG A 92 -20.73 0.26 -0.31
N PRO A 93 -21.44 1.41 -0.41
CA PRO A 93 -22.89 1.47 -0.55
C PRO A 93 -23.37 0.23 -1.27
N GLN A 94 -23.86 -0.76 -0.49
CA GLN A 94 -24.37 -1.99 -1.08
C GLN A 94 -25.45 -1.50 -2.02
N VAL A 95 -25.15 -1.57 -3.33
CA VAL A 95 -25.93 -1.05 -4.45
C VAL A 95 -27.39 -1.00 -4.06
N GLY A 96 -27.79 0.16 -3.55
CA GLY A 96 -28.99 0.33 -2.76
C GLY A 96 -30.15 0.48 -3.70
N GLY A 97 -30.85 -0.62 -3.98
CA GLY A 97 -32.27 -0.57 -4.36
C GLY A 97 -32.65 0.26 -5.60
N GLY A 98 -32.13 -0.12 -6.78
CA GLY A 98 -32.80 0.01 -8.09
C GLY A 98 -32.17 0.98 -9.11
N PRO A 99 -32.46 0.85 -10.44
CA PRO A 99 -32.85 -0.34 -11.20
C PRO A 99 -31.63 -1.06 -11.82
N ASP A 100 -31.78 -2.36 -11.98
CA ASP A 100 -30.89 -3.33 -12.64
C ASP A 100 -29.47 -3.55 -12.07
N VAL A 101 -29.42 -4.23 -10.92
CA VAL A 101 -28.20 -4.81 -10.32
C VAL A 101 -27.42 -5.65 -11.35
N ALA A 102 -28.07 -6.26 -12.34
CA ALA A 102 -27.37 -7.01 -13.39
C ALA A 102 -26.63 -6.08 -14.36
N GLU A 103 -27.16 -4.89 -14.65
CA GLU A 103 -26.46 -3.89 -15.47
C GLU A 103 -25.24 -3.31 -14.73
N ILE A 104 -25.38 -3.04 -13.43
CA ILE A 104 -24.29 -2.53 -12.58
C ILE A 104 -23.22 -3.60 -12.40
N GLN A 105 -23.60 -4.84 -12.10
CA GLN A 105 -22.67 -5.97 -12.03
C GLN A 105 -21.98 -6.19 -13.38
N LYS A 106 -22.70 -6.06 -14.50
CA LYS A 106 -22.13 -6.18 -15.85
C LYS A 106 -21.15 -5.06 -16.17
N LYS A 107 -21.42 -3.82 -15.74
CA LYS A 107 -20.48 -2.68 -15.89
C LYS A 107 -19.26 -2.86 -15.00
N PHE A 108 -19.45 -3.31 -13.76
CA PHE A 108 -18.36 -3.62 -12.84
C PHE A 108 -17.47 -4.75 -13.37
N GLU A 109 -18.06 -5.83 -13.88
CA GLU A 109 -17.30 -6.91 -14.52
C GLU A 109 -16.63 -6.47 -15.83
N ALA A 110 -17.27 -5.60 -16.62
CA ALA A 110 -16.65 -5.02 -17.81
C ALA A 110 -15.45 -4.14 -17.44
N CYS A 111 -15.55 -3.39 -16.35
CA CYS A 111 -14.46 -2.61 -15.80
C CYS A 111 -13.32 -3.50 -15.26
N LYS A 112 -13.62 -4.57 -14.52
CA LYS A 112 -12.57 -5.54 -14.11
C LYS A 112 -11.93 -6.21 -15.33
N LYS A 113 -12.71 -6.53 -16.37
CA LYS A 113 -12.19 -7.08 -17.63
C LYS A 113 -11.32 -6.12 -18.43
N SER A 114 -11.45 -4.80 -18.24
CA SER A 114 -10.55 -3.82 -18.85
C SER A 114 -9.23 -3.64 -18.07
N GLY A 115 -9.02 -4.42 -17.01
CA GLY A 115 -7.80 -4.41 -16.21
C GLY A 115 -7.78 -3.35 -15.11
N LYS A 116 -8.91 -2.68 -14.86
CA LYS A 116 -9.03 -1.70 -13.77
C LYS A 116 -9.13 -2.42 -12.42
N SER A 117 -8.56 -1.82 -11.37
CA SER A 117 -8.72 -2.32 -10.01
C SER A 117 -10.20 -2.34 -9.61
N GLU A 118 -10.54 -3.24 -8.69
CA GLU A 118 -11.90 -3.33 -8.14
C GLU A 118 -12.40 -1.99 -7.58
N MET A 119 -11.46 -1.17 -7.12
CA MET A 119 -11.71 0.14 -6.54
C MET A 119 -12.03 1.21 -7.58
N ALA A 120 -11.26 1.27 -8.67
CA ALA A 120 -11.58 2.13 -9.81
C ALA A 120 -12.97 1.77 -10.37
N CYS A 121 -13.27 0.48 -10.47
CA CYS A 121 -14.60 0.02 -10.87
C CYS A 121 -15.69 0.41 -9.88
N ALA A 122 -15.43 0.32 -8.58
CA ALA A 122 -16.40 0.75 -7.58
C ALA A 122 -16.66 2.27 -7.64
N MET A 123 -15.63 3.08 -7.90
CA MET A 123 -15.76 4.54 -8.05
C MET A 123 -16.50 4.92 -9.32
N GLU A 124 -16.18 4.33 -10.47
CA GLU A 124 -16.93 4.57 -11.71
C GLU A 124 -18.39 4.17 -11.58
N MET A 125 -18.68 3.11 -10.82
CA MET A 125 -20.06 2.71 -10.54
C MET A 125 -20.76 3.69 -9.60
N ALA A 126 -20.06 4.21 -8.57
CA ALA A 126 -20.61 5.23 -7.69
C ALA A 126 -20.91 6.54 -8.44
N GLU A 127 -20.04 6.94 -9.37
CA GLU A 127 -20.27 8.07 -10.28
C GLU A 127 -21.48 7.83 -11.19
N ALA A 128 -21.56 6.65 -11.82
CA ALA A 128 -22.64 6.31 -12.75
C ALA A 128 -24.02 6.15 -12.09
N MET A 129 -24.05 5.79 -10.81
CA MET A 129 -25.29 5.65 -10.03
C MET A 129 -25.78 6.99 -9.46
N GLY A 130 -25.03 8.09 -9.63
CA GLY A 130 -25.37 9.39 -9.02
C GLY A 130 -25.36 9.36 -7.49
N ASP A 131 -24.67 8.35 -6.92
CA ASP A 131 -24.57 8.08 -5.48
C ASP A 131 -23.27 8.67 -4.89
N LEU A 132 -22.40 9.21 -5.75
CA LEU A 132 -21.63 10.37 -5.32
C LEU A 132 -22.61 11.52 -5.10
N PRO A 133 -22.50 12.28 -4.00
CA PRO A 133 -23.35 13.44 -3.80
C PRO A 133 -23.26 14.31 -5.06
N SER A 134 -24.33 14.30 -5.86
CA SER A 134 -24.54 15.29 -6.93
C SER A 134 -24.27 16.65 -6.31
N ASP A 135 -23.53 17.52 -7.01
CA ASP A 135 -23.06 18.88 -6.68
C ASP A 135 -24.05 19.79 -5.88
N GLY A 136 -24.56 19.35 -4.73
CA GLY A 136 -25.78 19.91 -4.12
C GLY A 136 -26.32 19.19 -2.88
N ALA A 137 -25.80 18.04 -2.46
CA ALA A 137 -26.18 17.41 -1.20
C ALA A 137 -25.11 17.63 -0.11
N ASP A 138 -25.08 18.83 0.49
CA ASP A 138 -24.55 19.17 1.83
C ASP A 138 -23.31 18.37 2.33
N SER A 139 -22.39 18.03 1.43
CA SER A 139 -21.09 17.50 1.79
C SER A 139 -20.35 18.68 2.39
N GLY A 140 -20.05 18.62 3.69
CA GLY A 140 -19.36 19.68 4.41
C GLY A 140 -18.09 20.17 3.68
N PRO A 141 -17.47 21.28 4.14
CA PRO A 141 -16.36 21.90 3.42
C PRO A 141 -15.30 20.86 3.04
N ALA A 142 -14.82 20.93 1.80
CA ALA A 142 -13.72 20.16 1.25
C ALA A 142 -12.61 19.94 2.29
N ARG A 143 -12.51 18.72 2.83
CA ARG A 143 -11.64 18.42 3.97
C ARG A 143 -10.46 17.56 3.59
N PHE A 144 -10.64 16.64 2.64
CA PHE A 144 -9.60 15.70 2.23
C PHE A 144 -9.28 15.88 0.75
N SER A 145 -8.01 15.76 0.40
CA SER A 145 -7.57 15.55 -0.98
C SER A 145 -7.06 14.13 -1.09
N ILE A 146 -7.61 13.36 -2.02
CA ILE A 146 -7.33 11.91 -2.12
C ILE A 146 -6.79 11.60 -3.51
N PHE A 147 -5.71 10.82 -3.56
CA PHE A 147 -5.20 10.18 -4.77
C PHE A 147 -5.41 8.67 -4.66
N TYR A 148 -5.91 8.07 -5.74
CA TYR A 148 -6.14 6.63 -5.84
C TYR A 148 -5.30 6.03 -6.95
N SER A 149 -4.72 4.85 -6.72
CA SER A 149 -4.09 4.07 -7.79
C SER A 149 -5.14 3.31 -8.60
N GLU A 150 -4.98 3.31 -9.93
CA GLU A 150 -5.84 2.52 -10.83
C GLU A 150 -5.32 1.09 -10.99
N ALA A 151 -4.01 0.95 -11.13
CA ALA A 151 -3.28 -0.31 -11.19
C ALA A 151 -1.85 -0.04 -10.73
N CYS A 152 -1.20 -1.05 -10.15
CA CYS A 152 0.19 -0.98 -9.78
C CYS A 152 0.96 -2.07 -10.53
N ASP A 153 1.99 -1.67 -11.26
CA ASP A 153 2.87 -2.60 -11.96
C ASP A 153 4.13 -2.82 -11.15
N GLY A 154 4.64 -4.05 -11.14
CA GLY A 154 5.85 -4.33 -10.38
C GLY A 154 6.34 -5.76 -10.47
N ARG A 155 7.33 -6.04 -9.63
CA ARG A 155 7.93 -7.36 -9.48
C ARG A 155 8.36 -7.63 -8.05
N MET A 156 8.43 -8.90 -7.71
CA MET A 156 8.98 -9.40 -6.47
C MET A 156 10.25 -10.20 -6.75
N VAL A 157 11.30 -9.96 -5.98
CA VAL A 157 12.46 -10.82 -5.86
C VAL A 157 12.39 -11.50 -4.50
N ALA A 158 12.50 -12.82 -4.47
CA ALA A 158 12.44 -13.58 -3.23
C ALA A 158 13.58 -14.59 -3.15
N LYS A 159 14.05 -14.81 -1.92
CA LYS A 159 14.99 -15.86 -1.55
C LYS A 159 14.52 -16.47 -0.23
N ASN A 160 13.42 -17.22 -0.32
CA ASN A 160 12.79 -17.84 0.83
C ASN A 160 13.24 -19.29 0.99
N SER A 161 13.29 -19.76 2.22
CA SER A 161 13.51 -21.17 2.50
C SER A 161 12.81 -21.64 3.75
N LEU A 162 12.33 -22.87 3.72
CA LEU A 162 11.89 -23.63 4.89
C LEU A 162 12.78 -24.86 5.02
N ILE A 163 13.51 -24.95 6.12
CA ILE A 163 14.43 -26.05 6.42
C ILE A 163 13.94 -26.75 7.67
N SER A 164 13.93 -28.09 7.66
CA SER A 164 13.67 -28.92 8.83
C SER A 164 14.94 -29.62 9.29
N GLU A 165 15.22 -29.57 10.59
CA GLU A 165 16.33 -30.24 11.24
C GLU A 165 15.83 -31.07 12.42
N HIS A 166 16.10 -32.37 12.41
CA HIS A 166 15.71 -33.24 13.52
C HIS A 166 16.62 -32.99 14.74
N SER A 167 16.04 -32.72 15.90
CA SER A 167 16.78 -32.28 17.10
C SER A 167 17.69 -33.35 17.70
N GLY A 168 17.51 -34.62 17.33
CA GLY A 168 18.37 -35.75 17.70
C GLY A 168 19.62 -35.95 16.84
N GLY A 169 20.00 -34.99 15.99
CA GLY A 169 21.16 -35.09 15.10
C GLY A 169 20.88 -35.75 13.74
N GLY A 170 19.62 -35.70 13.28
CA GLY A 170 19.22 -36.25 11.98
C GLY A 170 19.59 -35.35 10.79
N LYS A 171 19.32 -35.83 9.57
CA LYS A 171 19.63 -35.09 8.34
C LYS A 171 18.82 -33.79 8.25
N ARG A 172 19.50 -32.70 7.91
CA ARG A 172 18.88 -31.44 7.48
C ARG A 172 18.15 -31.66 6.15
N GLN A 173 16.88 -31.27 6.09
CA GLN A 173 16.06 -31.34 4.89
C GLN A 173 15.59 -29.94 4.48
N ILE A 174 15.72 -29.62 3.19
CA ILE A 174 15.07 -28.45 2.60
C ILE A 174 13.65 -28.89 2.24
N LEU A 175 12.65 -28.31 2.91
CA LEU A 175 11.24 -28.61 2.64
C LEU A 175 10.72 -27.77 1.46
N THR A 176 11.09 -26.50 1.45
CA THR A 176 10.74 -25.56 0.37
C THR A 176 11.87 -24.58 0.17
N ARG A 177 12.17 -24.22 -1.07
CA ARG A 177 13.06 -23.12 -1.41
C ARG A 177 12.53 -22.40 -2.63
N SER A 178 12.45 -21.08 -2.55
CA SER A 178 11.90 -20.24 -3.61
C SER A 178 12.85 -19.10 -3.84
N GLU A 179 13.47 -19.09 -5.02
CA GLU A 179 14.57 -18.18 -5.33
C GLU A 179 14.45 -17.73 -6.78
N GLY A 180 14.23 -16.43 -6.95
CA GLY A 180 14.08 -15.83 -8.28
C GLY A 180 13.23 -14.56 -8.22
N GLU A 181 12.79 -14.15 -9.40
CA GLU A 181 11.87 -13.03 -9.57
C GLU A 181 10.56 -13.49 -10.21
N GLY A 182 9.48 -12.78 -9.89
CA GLY A 182 8.18 -12.94 -10.55
C GLY A 182 7.47 -11.59 -10.65
N PRO A 183 6.69 -11.35 -11.72
CA PRO A 183 5.80 -10.19 -11.79
C PRO A 183 4.81 -10.20 -10.63
N LEU A 184 4.34 -9.01 -10.26
CA LEU A 184 3.13 -8.87 -9.46
C LEU A 184 1.95 -9.21 -10.36
N ASP A 185 1.13 -10.16 -9.94
CA ASP A 185 -0.06 -10.61 -10.66
C ASP A 185 -1.28 -10.39 -9.76
N ASP A 186 -1.35 -9.15 -9.23
CA ASP A 186 -2.30 -8.77 -8.21
C ASP A 186 -2.97 -7.44 -8.57
N PRO A 187 -4.19 -7.48 -9.17
CA PRO A 187 -4.95 -6.28 -9.47
C PRO A 187 -5.50 -5.59 -8.22
N GLU A 188 -5.40 -6.21 -7.04
CA GLU A 188 -5.83 -5.63 -5.77
C GLU A 188 -4.74 -4.80 -5.10
N ALA A 189 -3.49 -4.89 -5.58
CA ALA A 189 -2.40 -4.04 -5.16
C ALA A 189 -2.70 -2.57 -5.44
N ASN A 190 -2.81 -1.77 -4.39
CA ASN A 190 -3.25 -0.39 -4.50
C ASN A 190 -2.56 0.52 -3.46
N VAL A 191 -2.47 1.80 -3.81
CA VAL A 191 -2.00 2.87 -2.94
C VAL A 191 -3.04 3.98 -2.91
N VAL A 192 -3.43 4.39 -1.70
CA VAL A 192 -4.23 5.60 -1.49
C VAL A 192 -3.40 6.62 -0.73
N VAL A 193 -3.38 7.84 -1.23
CA VAL A 193 -2.77 8.98 -0.55
C VAL A 193 -3.88 9.92 -0.13
N GLU A 194 -4.02 10.16 1.16
CA GLU A 194 -5.07 11.02 1.70
C GLU A 194 -4.44 12.18 2.48
N THR A 195 -4.71 13.40 2.07
CA THR A 195 -4.29 14.63 2.76
C THR A 195 -5.50 15.31 3.40
N ASP A 196 -5.51 15.39 4.73
CA ASP A 196 -6.41 16.25 5.51
C ASP A 196 -5.95 17.71 5.33
N LEU A 197 -6.73 18.48 4.58
CA LEU A 197 -6.41 19.85 4.17
C LEU A 197 -6.43 20.81 5.36
N GLU A 198 -7.41 20.64 6.26
CA GLU A 198 -7.54 21.45 7.47
C GLU A 198 -6.47 21.06 8.49
N GLY A 199 -6.30 19.76 8.74
CA GLY A 199 -5.27 19.24 9.64
C GLY A 199 -3.84 19.34 9.10
N SER A 200 -3.67 19.76 7.84
CA SER A 200 -2.39 19.86 7.14
C SER A 200 -1.51 18.61 7.30
N ARG A 201 -2.11 17.43 7.09
CA ARG A 201 -1.45 16.14 7.35
C ARG A 201 -1.85 15.08 6.33
N THR A 202 -0.91 14.20 6.00
CA THR A 202 -1.10 13.17 4.97
C THR A 202 -0.90 11.77 5.52
N ARG A 203 -1.74 10.83 5.09
CA ARG A 203 -1.64 9.40 5.36
C ARG A 203 -1.55 8.63 4.04
N TYR A 204 -0.95 7.44 4.10
CA TYR A 204 -0.86 6.50 3.00
C TYR A 204 -1.49 5.18 3.43
N LEU A 205 -2.29 4.58 2.56
CA LEU A 205 -2.78 3.21 2.68
C LEU A 205 -2.12 2.39 1.57
N PHE A 206 -1.44 1.32 1.95
CA PHE A 206 -0.83 0.35 1.04
C PHE A 206 -1.58 -0.98 1.14
N ILE A 207 -2.14 -1.44 0.03
CA ILE A 207 -2.62 -2.82 -0.11
C ILE A 207 -1.48 -3.64 -0.69
N THR A 208 -0.96 -4.56 0.12
CA THR A 208 0.25 -5.32 -0.17
C THR A 208 0.02 -6.31 -1.32
N PRO A 209 0.86 -6.31 -2.37
CA PRO A 209 0.69 -7.20 -3.52
C PRO A 209 1.13 -8.63 -3.23
N VAL A 210 0.70 -9.53 -4.10
CA VAL A 210 1.14 -10.93 -4.17
C VAL A 210 1.80 -11.23 -5.52
N ALA A 211 2.91 -11.97 -5.49
CA ALA A 211 3.51 -12.57 -6.70
C ALA A 211 3.09 -14.04 -6.81
N LEU A 212 2.65 -14.49 -7.99
CA LEU A 212 2.14 -15.86 -8.21
C LEU A 212 3.15 -16.80 -8.89
N SER A 213 4.27 -16.27 -9.38
CA SER A 213 5.16 -16.94 -10.33
C SER A 213 6.62 -16.94 -9.90
N VAL A 214 6.90 -16.93 -8.59
CA VAL A 214 8.28 -17.05 -8.09
C VAL A 214 8.70 -18.53 -8.15
N PRO A 215 9.80 -18.88 -8.84
CA PRO A 215 10.16 -20.29 -9.07
C PRO A 215 10.60 -21.00 -7.78
N ARG A 216 10.16 -22.24 -7.62
CA ARG A 216 10.69 -23.16 -6.62
C ARG A 216 12.00 -23.78 -7.10
N THR A 217 12.95 -23.91 -6.20
CA THR A 217 14.32 -24.40 -6.45
C THR A 217 14.71 -25.56 -5.52
N ASP A 218 13.77 -26.07 -4.72
CA ASP A 218 13.97 -27.30 -3.96
C ASP A 218 13.94 -28.57 -4.86
N PRO A 219 14.63 -29.65 -4.47
CA PRO A 219 14.70 -30.87 -5.28
C PRO A 219 13.31 -31.45 -5.59
N GLY A 220 13.02 -31.68 -6.88
CA GLY A 220 11.75 -32.24 -7.35
C GLY A 220 10.64 -31.20 -7.58
N ALA A 221 10.95 -29.90 -7.47
CA ALA A 221 10.01 -28.82 -7.70
C ALA A 221 10.04 -28.26 -9.15
N ASP A 222 10.57 -29.01 -10.12
CA ASP A 222 10.70 -28.56 -11.51
C ASP A 222 9.38 -28.01 -12.08
N GLY A 223 9.41 -26.77 -12.57
CA GLY A 223 8.25 -26.07 -13.14
C GLY A 223 7.20 -25.62 -12.13
N ARG A 224 7.45 -25.73 -10.82
CA ARG A 224 6.54 -25.23 -9.77
C ARG A 224 6.90 -23.80 -9.37
N PHE A 225 5.86 -23.05 -9.02
CA PHE A 225 5.97 -21.67 -8.57
C PHE A 225 5.26 -21.50 -7.23
N ASP A 226 5.77 -20.57 -6.43
CA ASP A 226 5.16 -20.16 -5.17
C ASP A 226 4.36 -18.87 -5.33
N ARG A 227 3.26 -18.83 -4.59
CA ARG A 227 2.50 -17.62 -4.30
C ARG A 227 3.08 -16.95 -3.07
N LEU A 228 3.67 -15.77 -3.22
CA LEU A 228 4.35 -15.05 -2.15
C LEU A 228 3.74 -13.67 -1.93
N GLN A 229 3.43 -13.33 -0.68
CA GLN A 229 2.97 -12.00 -0.28
C GLN A 229 4.17 -11.11 0.05
N ALA A 230 4.17 -9.86 -0.42
CA ALA A 230 5.35 -8.99 -0.34
C ALA A 230 5.82 -8.64 1.08
N ILE A 231 4.88 -8.47 2.03
CA ILE A 231 5.10 -8.25 3.46
C ILE A 231 3.99 -8.98 4.26
N PRO A 232 4.16 -9.28 5.56
CA PRO A 232 3.24 -10.15 6.30
C PRO A 232 1.93 -9.48 6.74
N GLU A 233 1.70 -8.22 6.37
CA GLU A 233 0.55 -7.41 6.81
C GLU A 233 -0.10 -6.73 5.60
N THR A 234 -1.43 -6.73 5.55
CA THR A 234 -2.22 -5.97 4.58
C THR A 234 -3.62 -5.72 5.17
N PRO A 235 -4.19 -4.51 5.08
CA PRO A 235 -3.55 -3.26 4.61
C PRO A 235 -2.45 -2.75 5.56
N VAL A 236 -1.60 -1.82 5.08
CA VAL A 236 -0.69 -1.04 5.94
C VAL A 236 -1.02 0.45 5.81
N ILE A 237 -1.27 1.11 6.95
CA ILE A 237 -1.51 2.56 7.01
C ILE A 237 -0.31 3.25 7.63
N VAL A 238 0.22 4.26 6.95
CA VAL A 238 1.35 5.07 7.39
C VAL A 238 0.94 6.52 7.56
N GLY A 239 1.26 7.10 8.72
CA GLY A 239 0.94 8.48 9.08
C GLY A 239 -0.11 8.58 10.21
N PRO A 240 -0.70 9.78 10.44
CA PRO A 240 -0.53 11.00 9.66
C PRO A 240 0.85 11.65 9.78
N MET A 241 1.38 12.15 8.67
CA MET A 241 2.61 12.93 8.59
C MET A 241 2.28 14.41 8.33
N PRO A 242 3.03 15.37 8.90
CA PRO A 242 2.77 16.78 8.68
C PRO A 242 3.07 17.20 7.23
N GLY A 243 2.19 18.04 6.68
CA GLY A 243 2.28 18.64 5.36
C GLY A 243 1.58 17.84 4.25
N PRO A 244 1.76 18.29 2.99
CA PRO A 244 1.19 17.63 1.82
C PRO A 244 1.86 16.28 1.53
N ALA A 245 1.29 15.53 0.58
CA ALA A 245 1.88 14.30 0.07
C ALA A 245 3.36 14.48 -0.35
N LYS A 246 4.20 13.57 0.15
CA LYS A 246 5.66 13.54 0.02
C LYS A 246 6.20 12.11 0.18
N SER A 247 7.39 11.88 -0.36
CA SER A 247 8.15 10.64 -0.19
C SER A 247 8.46 10.34 1.28
N GLY A 248 8.66 9.07 1.60
CA GLY A 248 8.99 8.64 2.96
C GLY A 248 9.31 7.15 3.09
N SER A 249 9.45 6.73 4.34
CA SER A 249 9.79 5.35 4.71
C SER A 249 9.04 4.96 5.98
N PHE A 250 8.62 3.69 6.07
CA PHE A 250 8.01 3.08 7.24
C PHE A 250 8.69 1.75 7.52
N ARG A 251 9.00 1.46 8.78
CA ARG A 251 9.58 0.18 9.20
C ARG A 251 8.86 -0.34 10.43
N LYS A 252 8.58 -1.64 10.45
CA LYS A 252 7.99 -2.35 11.59
C LYS A 252 8.79 -3.61 11.88
N ASP A 253 9.22 -3.77 13.13
CA ASP A 253 9.85 -5.00 13.59
C ASP A 253 8.78 -6.08 13.82
N ILE A 254 9.11 -7.33 13.48
CA ILE A 254 8.24 -8.50 13.55
C ILE A 254 9.04 -9.69 14.14
N PRO A 255 8.38 -10.80 14.54
CA PRO A 255 9.12 -11.97 15.00
C PRO A 255 10.16 -12.44 13.98
N GLY A 256 11.43 -12.50 14.42
CA GLY A 256 12.54 -12.94 13.59
C GLY A 256 13.10 -11.91 12.61
N GLY A 257 12.59 -10.67 12.56
CA GLY A 257 13.13 -9.64 11.68
C GLY A 257 12.28 -8.37 11.56
N TYR A 258 12.07 -7.88 10.34
CA TYR A 258 11.34 -6.64 10.07
C TYR A 258 10.72 -6.65 8.67
N TYR A 259 9.78 -5.72 8.46
CA TYR A 259 9.44 -5.26 7.11
C TYR A 259 9.55 -3.74 7.01
N GLU A 260 9.77 -3.24 5.80
CA GLU A 260 9.98 -1.85 5.48
C GLU A 260 9.23 -1.48 4.18
N ILE A 261 8.63 -0.30 4.14
CA ILE A 261 7.97 0.29 2.97
C ILE A 261 8.61 1.64 2.71
N ASN A 262 9.30 1.78 1.58
CA ASN A 262 9.83 3.04 1.09
C ASN A 262 8.99 3.51 -0.08
N TRP A 263 8.58 4.78 -0.11
CA TRP A 263 7.82 5.32 -1.23
C TRP A 263 8.36 6.66 -1.69
N THR A 264 8.25 6.90 -3.00
CA THR A 264 8.50 8.19 -3.63
C THR A 264 7.20 8.69 -4.24
N PHE A 265 6.76 9.88 -3.84
CA PHE A 265 5.58 10.54 -4.41
C PHE A 265 6.02 11.65 -5.36
N GLN A 266 5.65 11.54 -6.64
CA GLN A 266 6.02 12.50 -7.66
C GLN A 266 4.80 12.97 -8.45
N ARG A 267 4.42 14.24 -8.31
CA ARG A 267 3.37 14.84 -9.14
C ARG A 267 3.81 14.84 -10.61
N ARG A 268 2.92 14.44 -11.52
CA ARG A 268 3.10 14.60 -12.96
C ARG A 268 2.74 16.04 -13.33
N ARG A 269 3.53 16.64 -14.22
CA ARG A 269 3.31 18.01 -14.72
C ARG A 269 2.49 17.97 -16.00
#